data_AF-A0A9E2ZD89-F1
#
_entry.id   AF-A0A9E2ZD89-F1
#
_cell.length_a   1.000
_cell.length_b   1.000
_cell.length_c   1.000
_cell.angle_alpha   90.00
_cell.angle_beta   90.00
_cell.angle_gamma   90.00
#
_symmetry.space_group_name_H-M   'P 1'
#
loop_
_entity.id
_entity.type
_entity.pdbx_description
1 polymer ?
#
loop_
_entity_poly.entity_id
_entity_poly.type
_entity_poly.pdbx_seq_one_letter_code
_entity_poly.pdbx_strand_id
1 'polypeptide(L)'
;MSKTLVIAEKPSVGRDLTRVLPGPFQKQEGYLEGPEHIVTWAVGHLVQLADPDEYGERFRKWRMADLPIVPDRFKLVVRDERSKKQMTVVKRQLGREDVDAVVNACDAGREGELIFAYLYEKAGARKPVKRLWLNSMTRDAIEDAFQRLRDSSELATLEAAARSRSEADWIVGMNATSAATIRLRSSFDGAVSLGRVQTPTLAILARREQEIRDFKPEPYWVVDAVFDPVSGDPGRIYEGRYHDGSNPRIKTADQASAIVADCERQTGEITKLETSERKERAPMLYDLTSLQRDANSRYGFAARRTLAAAQRLYEEHKALTYPRTNSRYLTRDMVSEIKPIARLLRGQPEYSQASGYVLGLDVLPLARVVNDEKVTDHHAIIPTRAERHPVDKMNQDDRRIYDLVVRRFLAVFHPDAVSENTRVETSVAAHVFRTRGKLLLVAGWRSVYGETADFDDTGGEDEDEGREQRLPKLNRGESAEVREVASQGKETKPPRRHTERSLLAAMETAGKLVDDEELREAMKDSGIGTPATRAAIIERLIQVGYLERDGRALIV
;
A
#
# COMPACT_ATOMS: atom_id res chain seq x y z
N MET A 1 -32.11 -33.25 -15.68
CA MET A 1 -31.23 -32.33 -16.43
C MET A 1 -30.04 -32.05 -15.56
N SER A 2 -28.84 -32.14 -16.12
CA SER A 2 -27.60 -31.86 -15.41
C SER A 2 -27.47 -30.38 -15.07
N LYS A 3 -26.96 -30.08 -13.88
CA LYS A 3 -26.66 -28.72 -13.40
C LYS A 3 -25.18 -28.54 -13.12
N THR A 4 -24.73 -27.30 -13.21
CA THR A 4 -23.40 -26.88 -12.77
C THR A 4 -23.48 -26.18 -11.41
N LEU A 5 -22.65 -26.61 -10.45
CA LEU A 5 -22.54 -25.95 -9.15
C LEU A 5 -21.43 -24.89 -9.17
N VAL A 6 -21.78 -23.63 -9.00
CA VAL A 6 -20.84 -22.51 -8.89
C VAL A 6 -20.62 -22.17 -7.41
N ILE A 7 -19.37 -22.20 -6.96
CA ILE A 7 -19.01 -21.89 -5.56
C ILE A 7 -18.21 -20.58 -5.53
N ALA A 8 -18.83 -19.53 -5.00
CA ALA A 8 -18.21 -18.22 -4.83
C ALA A 8 -17.52 -18.09 -3.45
N GLU A 9 -16.66 -17.08 -3.27
CA GLU A 9 -16.08 -16.82 -1.94
C GLU A 9 -17.13 -16.28 -0.96
N LYS A 10 -18.08 -15.46 -1.41
CA LYS A 10 -19.04 -14.75 -0.55
C LYS A 10 -20.45 -14.68 -1.16
N PRO A 11 -21.50 -14.45 -0.35
CA PRO A 11 -22.87 -14.35 -0.84
C PRO A 11 -23.12 -13.18 -1.81
N SER A 12 -22.40 -12.06 -1.66
CA SER A 12 -22.47 -10.92 -2.58
C SER A 12 -22.06 -11.32 -3.99
N VAL A 13 -20.88 -11.93 -4.13
CA VAL A 13 -20.37 -12.45 -5.40
C VAL A 13 -21.34 -13.47 -5.98
N GLY A 14 -21.81 -14.44 -5.19
CA GLY A 14 -22.79 -15.42 -5.66
C GLY A 14 -24.05 -14.79 -6.30
N ARG A 15 -24.59 -13.72 -5.70
CA ARG A 15 -25.75 -12.98 -6.25
C ARG A 15 -25.43 -12.22 -7.53
N ASP A 16 -24.19 -11.78 -7.72
CA ASP A 16 -23.78 -11.12 -8.97
C ASP A 16 -23.63 -12.14 -10.10
N LEU A 17 -23.12 -13.34 -9.82
CA LEU A 17 -23.03 -14.43 -10.80
C LEU A 17 -24.43 -14.83 -11.31
N THR A 18 -25.46 -14.85 -10.48
CA THR A 18 -26.82 -15.20 -10.94
C THR A 18 -27.45 -14.18 -11.89
N ARG A 19 -26.88 -12.96 -12.01
CA ARG A 19 -27.41 -11.94 -12.95
C ARG A 19 -26.97 -12.17 -14.39
N VAL A 20 -25.93 -12.96 -14.59
CA VAL A 20 -25.37 -13.28 -15.92
C VAL A 20 -25.69 -14.71 -16.34
N LEU A 21 -25.92 -15.61 -15.37
CA LEU A 21 -26.30 -16.98 -15.63
C LEU A 21 -27.77 -17.09 -16.10
N PRO A 22 -28.09 -18.05 -16.98
CA PRO A 22 -29.41 -18.14 -17.58
C PRO A 22 -30.50 -18.60 -16.60
N GLY A 23 -31.69 -18.00 -16.77
CA GLY A 23 -32.92 -18.40 -16.10
C GLY A 23 -33.16 -17.76 -14.72
N PRO A 24 -34.39 -17.88 -14.19
CA PRO A 24 -34.71 -17.33 -12.87
C PRO A 24 -34.06 -18.17 -11.77
N PHE A 25 -33.42 -17.50 -10.81
CA PHE A 25 -32.85 -18.14 -9.62
C PHE A 25 -33.78 -18.01 -8.43
N GLN A 26 -34.08 -19.14 -7.79
CA GLN A 26 -34.81 -19.20 -6.54
C GLN A 26 -33.85 -19.14 -5.36
N LYS A 27 -34.18 -18.28 -4.38
CA LYS A 27 -33.39 -18.15 -3.17
C LYS A 27 -33.70 -19.30 -2.21
N GLN A 28 -32.65 -19.99 -1.78
CA GLN A 28 -32.69 -21.04 -0.76
C GLN A 28 -31.77 -20.68 0.41
N GLU A 29 -31.81 -21.49 1.47
CA GLU A 29 -30.90 -21.29 2.61
C GLU A 29 -29.46 -21.67 2.23
N GLY A 30 -28.62 -20.66 2.02
CA GLY A 30 -27.19 -20.81 1.74
C GLY A 30 -26.82 -21.04 0.27
N TYR A 31 -27.78 -20.97 -0.66
CA TYR A 31 -27.55 -21.09 -2.10
C TYR A 31 -28.71 -20.48 -2.92
N LEU A 32 -28.48 -20.33 -4.22
CA LEU A 32 -29.45 -19.89 -5.23
C LEU A 32 -29.54 -20.99 -6.29
N GLU A 33 -30.76 -21.31 -6.75
CA GLU A 33 -30.96 -22.41 -7.70
C GLU A 33 -31.74 -21.93 -8.93
N GLY A 34 -31.12 -22.08 -10.09
CA GLY A 34 -31.72 -21.86 -11.39
C GLY A 34 -31.96 -23.17 -12.15
N PRO A 35 -32.38 -23.08 -13.42
CA PRO A 35 -32.65 -24.25 -14.25
C PRO A 35 -31.39 -25.09 -14.50
N GLU A 36 -30.27 -24.44 -14.83
CA GLU A 36 -29.02 -25.11 -15.23
C GLU A 36 -27.88 -24.94 -14.21
N HIS A 37 -28.03 -24.02 -13.26
CA HIS A 37 -26.96 -23.64 -12.34
C HIS A 37 -27.45 -23.61 -10.90
N ILE A 38 -26.59 -24.03 -9.99
CA ILE A 38 -26.74 -23.83 -8.54
C ILE A 38 -25.59 -22.93 -8.11
N VAL A 39 -25.86 -21.85 -7.40
CA VAL A 39 -24.82 -20.94 -6.90
C VAL A 39 -24.80 -20.95 -5.38
N THR A 40 -23.68 -21.33 -4.79
CA THR A 40 -23.43 -21.28 -3.34
C THR A 40 -22.13 -20.54 -3.04
N TRP A 41 -21.72 -20.47 -1.77
CA TRP A 41 -20.57 -19.68 -1.35
C TRP A 41 -19.90 -20.22 -0.08
N ALA A 42 -18.63 -19.83 0.13
CA ALA A 42 -17.84 -20.19 1.31
C ALA A 42 -18.04 -19.22 2.50
N VAL A 43 -18.22 -17.91 2.30
CA VAL A 43 -18.10 -16.88 3.36
C VAL A 43 -16.67 -16.81 3.94
N GLY A 44 -15.68 -16.74 3.04
CA GLY A 44 -14.26 -16.88 3.39
C GLY A 44 -13.89 -18.32 3.74
N HIS A 45 -12.85 -18.53 4.56
CA HIS A 45 -12.45 -19.87 5.00
C HIS A 45 -13.52 -20.53 5.90
N LEU A 46 -14.27 -21.49 5.35
CA LEU A 46 -15.15 -22.40 6.12
C LEU A 46 -14.39 -23.48 6.88
N VAL A 47 -13.21 -23.79 6.36
CA VAL A 47 -12.38 -24.92 6.75
C VAL A 47 -10.99 -24.35 7.06
N GLN A 48 -10.34 -24.92 8.07
CA GLN A 48 -9.00 -24.57 8.48
C GLN A 48 -8.19 -25.82 8.80
N LEU A 49 -6.88 -25.64 8.97
CA LEU A 49 -6.01 -26.67 9.53
C LEU A 49 -6.43 -26.95 10.97
N ALA A 50 -6.41 -28.24 11.34
CA ALA A 50 -6.75 -28.70 12.67
C ALA A 50 -5.76 -28.19 13.72
N ASP A 51 -6.24 -27.97 14.94
CA ASP A 51 -5.38 -27.66 16.08
C ASP A 51 -4.61 -28.91 16.55
N PRO A 52 -3.53 -28.76 17.33
CA PRO A 52 -2.68 -29.89 17.74
C PRO A 52 -3.40 -31.05 18.42
N ASP A 53 -4.47 -30.77 19.18
CA ASP A 53 -5.25 -31.78 19.90
C ASP A 53 -5.96 -32.79 18.98
N GLU A 54 -6.29 -32.39 17.76
CA GLU A 54 -6.82 -33.27 16.71
C GLU A 54 -5.80 -34.30 16.21
N TYR A 55 -4.51 -34.11 16.48
CA TYR A 55 -3.44 -35.05 16.11
C TYR A 55 -3.08 -36.02 17.23
N GLY A 56 -3.68 -35.89 18.41
CA GLY A 56 -3.57 -36.86 19.51
C GLY A 56 -3.66 -36.21 20.89
N GLU A 57 -4.15 -36.98 21.87
CA GLU A 57 -4.39 -36.48 23.24
C GLU A 57 -3.15 -35.86 23.89
N ARG A 58 -1.95 -36.34 23.52
CA ARG A 58 -0.68 -35.79 24.02
C ARG A 58 -0.50 -34.30 23.74
N PHE A 59 -1.09 -33.79 22.67
CA PHE A 59 -0.95 -32.40 22.23
C PHE A 59 -2.01 -31.45 22.81
N ARG A 60 -2.96 -31.98 23.59
CA ARG A 60 -4.01 -31.17 24.25
C ARG A 60 -3.44 -30.20 25.29
N LYS A 61 -2.26 -30.50 25.84
CA LYS A 61 -1.52 -29.60 26.74
C LYS A 61 -0.16 -29.30 26.12
N TRP A 62 0.21 -28.03 26.07
CA TRP A 62 1.51 -27.62 25.57
C TRP A 62 2.62 -28.00 26.54
N ARG A 63 3.60 -28.77 26.06
CA ARG A 63 4.80 -29.18 26.81
C ARG A 63 6.02 -29.05 25.91
N MET A 64 7.13 -28.55 26.44
CA MET A 64 8.37 -28.37 25.67
C MET A 64 8.86 -29.68 25.04
N ALA A 65 8.67 -30.81 25.73
CA ALA A 65 9.09 -32.12 25.25
C ALA A 65 8.30 -32.63 24.02
N ASP A 66 7.13 -32.06 23.73
CA ASP A 66 6.32 -32.43 22.56
C ASP A 66 6.59 -31.52 21.35
N LEU A 67 7.45 -30.52 21.48
CA LEU A 67 7.77 -29.57 20.40
C LEU A 67 9.05 -29.99 19.64
N PRO A 68 9.10 -29.82 18.31
CA PRO A 68 8.05 -29.28 17.46
C PRO A 68 6.98 -30.31 17.08
N ILE A 69 5.72 -29.88 17.06
CA ILE A 69 4.57 -30.59 16.51
C ILE A 69 4.60 -30.43 14.99
N VAL A 70 4.89 -31.53 14.30
CA VAL A 70 4.89 -31.61 12.83
C VAL A 70 4.07 -32.85 12.43
N PRO A 71 2.83 -32.68 11.95
CA PRO A 71 2.01 -33.80 11.49
C PRO A 71 2.53 -34.41 10.19
N ASP A 72 2.44 -35.73 10.04
CA ASP A 72 2.72 -36.41 8.75
C ASP A 72 1.72 -36.00 7.65
N ARG A 73 0.48 -35.70 8.05
CA ARG A 73 -0.58 -35.18 7.20
C ARG A 73 -1.40 -34.16 7.96
N PHE A 74 -1.62 -33.00 7.36
CA PHE A 74 -2.51 -31.99 7.91
C PHE A 74 -3.97 -32.43 7.83
N LYS A 75 -4.70 -32.25 8.93
CA LYS A 75 -6.14 -32.50 9.01
C LYS A 75 -6.88 -31.19 8.77
N LEU A 76 -8.00 -31.28 8.07
CA LEU A 76 -8.91 -30.15 7.86
C LEU A 76 -10.12 -30.27 8.80
N VAL A 77 -10.44 -29.18 9.50
CA VAL A 77 -11.62 -29.06 10.38
C VAL A 77 -12.47 -27.89 9.94
N VAL A 78 -13.77 -27.96 10.23
CA VAL A 78 -14.66 -26.81 10.01
C VAL A 78 -14.34 -25.76 11.06
N ARG A 79 -14.12 -24.52 10.64
CA ARG A 79 -13.56 -23.45 11.49
C ARG A 79 -14.38 -23.16 12.74
N ASP A 80 -15.70 -23.05 12.59
CA ASP A 80 -16.61 -22.65 13.66
C ASP A 80 -18.07 -23.12 13.36
N GLU A 81 -18.97 -23.00 14.33
CA GLU A 81 -20.37 -23.41 14.18
C GLU A 81 -21.13 -22.63 13.09
N ARG A 82 -20.76 -21.36 12.83
CA ARG A 82 -21.34 -20.59 11.72
C ARG A 82 -20.92 -21.19 10.37
N SER A 83 -19.64 -21.55 10.26
CA SER A 83 -19.06 -22.17 9.07
C SER A 83 -19.64 -23.56 8.84
N LYS A 84 -19.95 -24.31 9.90
CA LYS A 84 -20.60 -25.64 9.82
C LYS A 84 -21.95 -25.62 9.13
N LYS A 85 -22.76 -24.59 9.39
CA LYS A 85 -24.06 -24.42 8.70
C LYS A 85 -23.87 -24.31 7.19
N GLN A 86 -23.00 -23.41 6.74
CA GLN A 86 -22.74 -23.21 5.32
C GLN A 86 -22.01 -24.41 4.69
N MET A 87 -21.06 -25.04 5.41
CA MET A 87 -20.35 -26.24 4.94
C MET A 87 -21.31 -27.42 4.72
N THR A 88 -22.35 -27.55 5.55
CA THR A 88 -23.40 -28.55 5.37
C THR A 88 -24.16 -28.30 4.06
N VAL A 89 -24.50 -27.04 3.76
CA VAL A 89 -25.14 -26.67 2.49
C VAL A 89 -24.23 -27.00 1.30
N VAL A 90 -22.96 -26.58 1.35
CA VAL A 90 -21.97 -26.84 0.30
C VAL A 90 -21.81 -28.33 0.05
N LYS A 91 -21.62 -29.13 1.11
CA LYS A 91 -21.50 -30.59 1.02
C LYS A 91 -22.74 -31.23 0.40
N ARG A 92 -23.94 -30.78 0.79
CA ARG A 92 -25.21 -31.25 0.21
C ARG A 92 -25.27 -30.95 -1.28
N GLN A 93 -24.95 -29.73 -1.72
CA GLN A 93 -24.98 -29.38 -3.15
C GLN A 93 -23.91 -30.15 -3.95
N LEU A 94 -22.72 -30.31 -3.39
CA LEU A 94 -21.66 -31.13 -4.02
C LEU A 94 -22.05 -32.60 -4.14
N GLY A 95 -22.87 -33.13 -3.23
CA GLY A 95 -23.34 -34.52 -3.23
C GLY A 95 -24.57 -34.82 -4.10
N ARG A 96 -25.20 -33.81 -4.72
CA ARG A 96 -26.40 -34.01 -5.55
C ARG A 96 -26.12 -34.83 -6.80
N GLU A 97 -27.00 -35.76 -7.16
CA GLU A 97 -26.85 -36.58 -8.38
C GLU A 97 -27.04 -35.79 -9.67
N ASP A 98 -27.84 -34.71 -9.64
CA ASP A 98 -28.10 -33.85 -10.81
C ASP A 98 -27.03 -32.78 -11.03
N VAL A 99 -25.89 -32.84 -10.34
CA VAL A 99 -24.77 -31.91 -10.50
C VAL A 99 -23.56 -32.65 -11.07
N ASP A 100 -23.21 -32.38 -12.33
CA ASP A 100 -22.11 -33.10 -13.01
C ASP A 100 -20.78 -32.33 -12.99
N ALA A 101 -20.84 -31.00 -12.81
CA ALA A 101 -19.66 -30.13 -12.85
C ALA A 101 -19.70 -29.07 -11.74
N VAL A 102 -18.52 -28.62 -11.34
CA VAL A 102 -18.32 -27.56 -10.34
C VAL A 102 -17.49 -26.43 -10.95
N VAL A 103 -17.85 -25.19 -10.65
CA VAL A 103 -17.07 -24.00 -10.99
C VAL A 103 -16.54 -23.36 -9.70
N ASN A 104 -15.22 -23.32 -9.55
CA ASN A 104 -14.56 -22.48 -8.56
C ASN A 104 -14.66 -21.01 -9.00
N ALA A 105 -15.45 -20.23 -8.27
CA ALA A 105 -15.65 -18.80 -8.46
C ALA A 105 -15.20 -17.98 -7.24
N CYS A 106 -14.25 -18.50 -6.45
CA CYS A 106 -13.55 -17.71 -5.43
C CYS A 106 -12.66 -16.64 -6.08
N ASP A 107 -12.21 -15.65 -5.29
CA ASP A 107 -11.38 -14.56 -5.80
C ASP A 107 -10.16 -15.10 -6.57
N ALA A 108 -9.75 -14.45 -7.66
CA ALA A 108 -8.57 -14.87 -8.43
C ALA A 108 -7.30 -14.73 -7.58
N GLY A 109 -6.56 -15.82 -7.38
CA GLY A 109 -5.29 -15.80 -6.62
C GLY A 109 -5.23 -16.82 -5.49
N ARG A 110 -4.08 -16.87 -4.82
CA ARG A 110 -3.72 -17.94 -3.85
C ARG A 110 -4.76 -18.20 -2.76
N GLU A 111 -5.31 -17.15 -2.16
CA GLU A 111 -6.30 -17.32 -1.07
C GLU A 111 -7.62 -17.88 -1.57
N GLY A 112 -8.10 -17.43 -2.74
CA GLY A 112 -9.33 -17.95 -3.33
C GLY A 112 -9.19 -19.43 -3.73
N GLU A 113 -8.04 -19.82 -4.27
CA GLU A 113 -7.74 -21.25 -4.52
C GLU A 113 -7.76 -22.05 -3.22
N LEU A 114 -7.14 -21.56 -2.15
CA LEU A 114 -7.07 -22.28 -0.88
C LEU A 114 -8.44 -22.46 -0.23
N ILE A 115 -9.29 -21.42 -0.26
CA ILE A 115 -10.66 -21.46 0.27
C ILE A 115 -11.43 -22.59 -0.43
N PHE A 116 -11.40 -22.62 -1.77
CA PHE A 116 -12.07 -23.65 -2.54
C PHE A 116 -11.46 -25.04 -2.30
N ALA A 117 -10.14 -25.15 -2.30
CA ALA A 117 -9.43 -26.41 -2.11
C ALA A 117 -9.79 -27.08 -0.77
N TYR A 118 -9.73 -26.32 0.34
CA TYR A 118 -10.05 -26.84 1.66
C TYR A 118 -11.54 -27.24 1.80
N LEU A 119 -12.47 -26.43 1.31
CA LEU A 119 -13.90 -26.81 1.38
C LEU A 119 -14.20 -28.03 0.50
N TYR A 120 -13.61 -28.10 -0.69
CA TYR A 120 -13.86 -29.17 -1.64
C TYR A 120 -13.32 -30.51 -1.12
N GLU A 121 -12.11 -30.49 -0.56
CA GLU A 121 -11.50 -31.65 0.12
C GLU A 121 -12.30 -32.06 1.36
N LYS A 122 -12.68 -31.10 2.22
CA LYS A 122 -13.47 -31.39 3.43
C LYS A 122 -14.86 -31.93 3.11
N ALA A 123 -15.44 -31.57 1.97
CA ALA A 123 -16.70 -32.13 1.47
C ALA A 123 -16.54 -33.58 1.00
N GLY A 124 -15.33 -34.02 0.65
CA GLY A 124 -15.07 -35.32 0.03
C GLY A 124 -15.52 -35.39 -1.43
N ALA A 125 -15.61 -34.24 -2.12
CA ALA A 125 -16.09 -34.16 -3.49
C ALA A 125 -15.04 -34.66 -4.50
N ARG A 126 -15.50 -35.19 -5.64
CA ARG A 126 -14.65 -35.70 -6.75
C ARG A 126 -15.14 -35.28 -8.14
N LYS A 127 -16.13 -34.39 -8.20
CA LYS A 127 -16.73 -33.89 -9.44
C LYS A 127 -15.75 -33.00 -10.22
N PRO A 128 -15.74 -33.05 -11.57
CA PRO A 128 -14.90 -32.19 -12.39
C PRO A 128 -15.04 -30.70 -12.01
N VAL A 129 -13.89 -30.02 -11.89
CA VAL A 129 -13.82 -28.60 -11.50
C VAL A 129 -13.28 -27.76 -12.64
N LYS A 130 -14.00 -26.68 -12.97
CA LYS A 130 -13.53 -25.56 -13.80
C LYS A 130 -13.30 -24.32 -12.95
N ARG A 131 -12.47 -23.40 -13.43
CA ARG A 131 -12.09 -22.18 -12.71
C ARG A 131 -12.57 -20.92 -13.42
N LEU A 132 -13.35 -20.10 -12.72
CA LEU A 132 -13.82 -18.79 -13.16
C LEU A 132 -12.88 -17.69 -12.65
N TRP A 133 -12.04 -17.11 -13.51
CA TRP A 133 -11.03 -16.11 -13.09
C TRP A 133 -11.56 -14.67 -13.23
N LEU A 134 -11.92 -14.02 -12.12
CA LEU A 134 -12.54 -12.69 -12.11
C LEU A 134 -11.61 -11.60 -11.56
N ASN A 135 -11.42 -10.53 -12.34
CA ASN A 135 -10.68 -9.32 -11.93
C ASN A 135 -11.57 -8.09 -11.69
N SER A 136 -12.84 -8.17 -12.11
CA SER A 136 -13.86 -7.12 -11.97
C SER A 136 -15.23 -7.75 -11.67
N MET A 137 -16.08 -7.03 -10.93
CA MET A 137 -17.45 -7.44 -10.59
C MET A 137 -18.53 -6.74 -11.45
N THR A 138 -18.10 -6.13 -12.57
CA THR A 138 -19.00 -5.58 -13.60
C THR A 138 -19.67 -6.71 -14.37
N ARG A 139 -20.90 -6.47 -14.86
CA ARG A 139 -21.68 -7.48 -15.58
C ARG A 139 -20.92 -8.10 -16.74
N ASP A 140 -20.41 -7.27 -17.65
CA ASP A 140 -19.67 -7.70 -18.84
C ASP A 140 -18.43 -8.53 -18.50
N ALA A 141 -17.68 -8.14 -17.46
CA ALA A 141 -16.49 -8.88 -17.06
C ALA A 141 -16.82 -10.29 -16.53
N ILE A 142 -17.97 -10.44 -15.86
CA ILE A 142 -18.44 -11.75 -15.41
C ILE A 142 -18.93 -12.58 -16.60
N GLU A 143 -19.66 -11.98 -17.55
CA GLU A 143 -20.11 -12.65 -18.78
C GLU A 143 -18.93 -13.19 -19.59
N ASP A 144 -17.91 -12.36 -19.83
CA ASP A 144 -16.69 -12.75 -20.54
C ASP A 144 -15.93 -13.88 -19.83
N ALA A 145 -15.85 -13.84 -18.50
CA ALA A 145 -15.15 -14.85 -17.72
C ALA A 145 -15.85 -16.23 -17.77
N PHE A 146 -17.19 -16.28 -17.80
CA PHE A 146 -17.91 -17.55 -17.95
C PHE A 146 -17.71 -18.19 -19.33
N GLN A 147 -17.44 -17.39 -20.36
CA GLN A 147 -17.10 -17.90 -21.69
C GLN A 147 -15.67 -18.48 -21.76
N ARG A 148 -14.82 -18.17 -20.78
CA ARG A 148 -13.39 -18.52 -20.76
C ARG A 148 -12.99 -19.26 -19.48
N LEU A 149 -13.81 -20.22 -19.05
CA LEU A 149 -13.51 -21.07 -17.90
C LEU A 149 -12.21 -21.85 -18.12
N ARG A 150 -11.33 -21.79 -17.12
CA ARG A 150 -10.04 -22.48 -17.13
C ARG A 150 -10.16 -23.88 -16.55
N ASP A 151 -9.26 -24.78 -16.93
CA ASP A 151 -9.17 -26.07 -16.27
C ASP A 151 -8.55 -25.91 -14.88
N SER A 152 -9.04 -26.65 -13.88
CA SER A 152 -8.50 -26.57 -12.51
C SER A 152 -7.03 -27.04 -12.45
N SER A 153 -6.62 -27.94 -13.34
CA SER A 153 -5.22 -28.40 -13.43
C SER A 153 -4.24 -27.27 -13.77
N GLU A 154 -4.67 -26.23 -14.49
CA GLU A 154 -3.85 -25.06 -14.78
C GLU A 154 -3.49 -24.25 -13.51
N LEU A 155 -4.25 -24.42 -12.43
CA LEU A 155 -4.09 -23.70 -11.16
C LEU A 155 -3.47 -24.58 -10.06
N ALA A 156 -3.11 -25.83 -10.35
CA ALA A 156 -2.60 -26.77 -9.36
C ALA A 156 -1.35 -26.25 -8.61
N THR A 157 -0.44 -25.57 -9.32
CA THR A 157 0.75 -24.97 -8.71
C THR A 157 0.40 -23.80 -7.78
N LEU A 158 -0.64 -23.03 -8.11
CA LEU A 158 -1.12 -21.92 -7.30
C LEU A 158 -1.77 -22.43 -6.00
N GLU A 159 -2.57 -23.50 -6.09
CA GLU A 159 -3.11 -24.20 -4.93
C GLU A 159 -1.99 -24.76 -4.05
N ALA A 160 -1.02 -25.48 -4.63
CA ALA A 160 0.09 -26.06 -3.90
C ALA A 160 0.91 -25.00 -3.15
N ALA A 161 1.16 -23.85 -3.78
CA ALA A 161 1.83 -22.72 -3.13
C ALA A 161 1.01 -22.14 -1.97
N ALA A 162 -0.32 -22.06 -2.11
CA ALA A 162 -1.20 -21.57 -1.05
C ALA A 162 -1.26 -22.54 0.15
N ARG A 163 -1.36 -23.85 -0.10
CA ARG A 163 -1.30 -24.90 0.93
C ARG A 163 0.03 -24.89 1.67
N SER A 164 1.14 -24.90 0.92
CA SER A 164 2.49 -24.86 1.50
C SER A 164 2.67 -23.67 2.44
N ARG A 165 2.16 -22.50 2.05
CA ARG A 165 2.18 -21.32 2.93
C ARG A 165 1.34 -21.53 4.18
N SER A 166 0.09 -22.00 4.03
CA SER A 166 -0.82 -22.21 5.17
C SER A 166 -0.26 -23.20 6.19
N GLU A 167 0.33 -24.29 5.71
CA GLU A 167 0.94 -25.34 6.53
C GLU A 167 2.23 -24.86 7.19
N ALA A 168 3.10 -24.14 6.46
CA ALA A 168 4.31 -23.55 7.03
C ALA A 168 3.98 -22.51 8.11
N ASP A 169 2.97 -21.66 7.89
CA ASP A 169 2.53 -20.68 8.88
C ASP A 169 1.95 -21.37 10.13
N TRP A 170 1.27 -22.52 9.98
CA TRP A 170 0.81 -23.34 11.10
C TRP A 170 1.97 -23.95 11.88
N ILE A 171 2.94 -24.57 11.21
CA ILE A 171 4.10 -25.20 11.86
C ILE A 171 4.88 -24.16 12.66
N VAL A 172 5.22 -23.03 12.04
CA VAL A 172 6.01 -21.98 12.71
C VAL A 172 5.19 -21.33 13.82
N GLY A 173 3.96 -20.92 13.53
CA GLY A 173 3.12 -20.18 14.46
C GLY A 173 2.78 -20.99 15.71
N MET A 174 2.34 -22.24 15.52
CA MET A 174 1.94 -23.12 16.62
C MET A 174 3.14 -23.43 17.52
N ASN A 175 4.23 -23.92 16.93
CA ASN A 175 5.40 -24.33 17.71
C ASN A 175 6.09 -23.16 18.42
N ALA A 176 6.30 -22.03 17.72
CA ALA A 176 6.95 -20.87 18.31
C ALA A 176 6.09 -20.25 19.42
N THR A 177 4.78 -20.10 19.19
CA THR A 177 3.86 -19.56 20.19
C THR A 177 3.80 -20.47 21.43
N SER A 178 3.68 -21.79 21.24
CA SER A 178 3.67 -22.74 22.36
C SER A 178 4.97 -22.69 23.15
N ALA A 179 6.13 -22.74 22.48
CA ALA A 179 7.43 -22.69 23.14
C ALA A 179 7.62 -21.39 23.94
N ALA A 180 7.34 -20.24 23.32
CA ALA A 180 7.49 -18.93 23.97
C ALA A 180 6.54 -18.78 25.15
N THR A 181 5.27 -19.19 24.99
CA THR A 181 4.27 -19.15 26.06
C THR A 181 4.69 -20.02 27.25
N ILE A 182 5.16 -21.26 27.02
CA ILE A 182 5.64 -22.12 28.10
C ILE A 182 6.82 -21.47 28.84
N ARG A 183 7.77 -20.93 28.07
CA ARG A 183 9.01 -20.36 28.62
C ARG A 183 8.76 -19.09 29.43
N LEU A 184 7.81 -18.27 29.01
CA LEU A 184 7.52 -16.95 29.56
C LEU A 184 6.28 -16.91 30.46
N ARG A 185 5.63 -18.05 30.73
CA ARG A 185 4.42 -18.14 31.56
C ARG A 185 4.51 -17.51 32.94
N SER A 186 5.72 -17.39 33.50
CA SER A 186 5.97 -16.77 34.81
C SER A 186 6.11 -15.25 34.74
N SER A 187 6.28 -14.71 33.52
CA SER A 187 6.56 -13.30 33.27
C SER A 187 5.45 -12.61 32.48
N PHE A 188 4.56 -13.37 31.86
CA PHE A 188 3.44 -12.87 31.06
C PHE A 188 2.18 -13.68 31.35
N ASP A 189 1.08 -12.96 31.58
CA ASP A 189 -0.24 -13.55 31.61
C ASP A 189 -0.76 -13.76 30.18
N GLY A 190 -1.15 -14.99 29.85
CA GLY A 190 -1.68 -15.35 28.54
C GLY A 190 -0.64 -15.89 27.54
N ALA A 191 -1.01 -15.92 26.26
CA ALA A 191 -0.20 -16.51 25.20
C ALA A 191 0.77 -15.50 24.59
N VAL A 192 2.04 -15.89 24.43
CA VAL A 192 3.06 -15.11 23.72
C VAL A 192 3.01 -15.50 22.24
N SER A 193 2.21 -14.76 21.46
CA SER A 193 1.96 -15.06 20.05
C SER A 193 3.18 -14.77 19.18
N LEU A 194 3.74 -15.80 18.57
CA LEU A 194 4.83 -15.67 17.59
C LEU A 194 4.36 -16.12 16.22
N GLY A 195 5.00 -15.59 15.17
CA GLY A 195 4.71 -16.01 13.80
C GLY A 195 5.66 -15.39 12.79
N ARG A 196 5.85 -16.09 11.68
CA ARG A 196 6.81 -15.76 10.63
C ARG A 196 6.67 -14.34 10.06
N VAL A 197 5.48 -13.74 10.14
CA VAL A 197 5.21 -12.37 9.65
C VAL A 197 5.09 -11.37 10.80
N GLN A 198 4.30 -11.69 11.84
CA GLN A 198 4.08 -10.77 12.97
C GLN A 198 5.37 -10.49 13.76
N THR A 199 6.19 -11.51 14.01
CA THR A 199 7.38 -11.38 14.86
C THR A 199 8.47 -10.54 14.19
N PRO A 200 8.82 -10.74 12.90
CA PRO A 200 9.74 -9.83 12.21
C PRO A 200 9.19 -8.40 12.08
N THR A 201 7.87 -8.24 11.93
CA THR A 201 7.25 -6.90 11.90
C THR A 201 7.39 -6.18 13.24
N LEU A 202 7.17 -6.90 14.35
CA LEU A 202 7.43 -6.38 15.70
C LEU A 202 8.91 -6.05 15.90
N ALA A 203 9.83 -6.87 15.39
CA ALA A 203 11.26 -6.64 15.52
C ALA A 203 11.71 -5.34 14.84
N ILE A 204 11.12 -4.95 13.71
CA ILE A 204 11.37 -3.64 13.06
C ILE A 204 11.05 -2.50 14.02
N LEU A 205 9.90 -2.57 14.69
CA LEU A 205 9.44 -1.56 15.63
C LEU A 205 10.27 -1.55 16.92
N ALA A 206 10.58 -2.72 17.46
CA ALA A 206 11.37 -2.84 18.68
C ALA A 206 12.79 -2.29 18.50
N ARG A 207 13.43 -2.53 17.33
CA ARG A 207 14.73 -1.94 16.99
C ARG A 207 14.66 -0.41 16.92
N ARG A 208 13.62 0.15 16.28
CA ARG A 208 13.41 1.60 16.26
C ARG A 208 13.23 2.16 17.67
N GLU A 209 12.51 1.48 18.54
CA GLU A 209 12.35 1.93 19.93
C GLU A 209 13.68 1.88 20.71
N GLN A 210 14.50 0.86 20.47
CA GLN A 210 15.86 0.79 21.02
C GLN A 210 16.75 1.93 20.52
N GLU A 211 16.74 2.22 19.21
CA GLU A 211 17.45 3.37 18.62
C GLU A 211 17.05 4.69 19.28
N ILE A 212 15.75 4.87 19.58
CA ILE A 212 15.24 6.08 20.25
C ILE A 212 15.70 6.15 21.71
N ARG A 213 15.69 5.02 22.43
CA ARG A 213 16.11 4.96 23.85
C ARG A 213 17.62 5.18 24.02
N ASP A 214 18.42 4.66 23.09
CA ASP A 214 19.88 4.78 23.12
C ASP A 214 20.38 6.12 22.55
N PHE A 215 19.51 6.88 21.88
CA PHE A 215 19.86 8.16 21.27
C PHE A 215 20.24 9.20 22.31
N LYS A 216 21.41 9.81 22.12
CA LYS A 216 21.90 10.93 22.92
C LYS A 216 21.86 12.19 22.05
N PRO A 217 21.04 13.20 22.39
CA PRO A 217 21.04 14.47 21.67
C PRO A 217 22.41 15.14 21.72
N GLU A 218 22.88 15.60 20.56
CA GLU A 218 24.08 16.40 20.43
C GLU A 218 23.68 17.84 20.02
N PRO A 219 24.18 18.87 20.72
CA PRO A 219 23.93 20.25 20.35
C PRO A 219 24.72 20.59 19.08
N TYR A 220 24.11 21.39 18.22
CA TYR A 220 24.74 21.98 17.05
C TYR A 220 24.16 23.37 16.79
N TRP A 221 24.87 24.18 16.03
CA TRP A 221 24.44 25.51 15.63
C TRP A 221 24.34 25.58 14.11
N VAL A 222 23.37 26.34 13.64
CA VAL A 222 23.29 26.78 12.24
C VAL A 222 23.39 28.30 12.23
N VAL A 223 23.93 28.86 11.16
CA VAL A 223 23.95 30.31 10.94
C VAL A 223 23.18 30.59 9.66
N ASP A 224 22.14 31.38 9.76
CA ASP A 224 21.30 31.81 8.64
C ASP A 224 21.48 33.32 8.44
N ALA A 225 21.48 33.76 7.18
CA ALA A 225 21.66 35.16 6.79
C ALA A 225 20.61 35.58 5.76
N VAL A 226 20.17 36.82 5.87
CA VAL A 226 19.23 37.49 4.96
C VAL A 226 20.01 38.45 4.09
N PHE A 227 19.96 38.23 2.78
CA PHE A 227 20.69 38.98 1.77
C PHE A 227 19.77 39.91 0.99
N ASP A 228 20.26 41.12 0.72
CA ASP A 228 19.60 42.10 -0.13
C ASP A 228 20.53 42.58 -1.26
N PRO A 229 20.27 42.22 -2.53
CA PRO A 229 21.07 42.67 -3.65
C PRO A 229 21.16 44.20 -3.77
N VAL A 230 22.37 44.72 -4.00
CA VAL A 230 22.68 46.18 -4.00
C VAL A 230 22.14 46.92 -5.24
N SER A 231 21.24 46.31 -6.01
CA SER A 231 20.66 46.92 -7.22
C SER A 231 19.56 47.95 -6.93
N GLY A 232 19.13 48.11 -5.68
CA GLY A 232 18.10 49.09 -5.27
C GLY A 232 16.66 48.74 -5.66
N ASP A 233 16.37 47.48 -6.04
CA ASP A 233 15.01 47.02 -6.36
C ASP A 233 14.37 46.41 -5.10
N PRO A 234 13.37 47.07 -4.47
CA PRO A 234 12.74 46.57 -3.27
C PRO A 234 12.05 45.22 -3.53
N GLY A 235 12.48 44.17 -2.85
CA GLY A 235 11.82 42.85 -2.93
C GLY A 235 12.67 41.71 -3.49
N ARG A 236 13.99 41.91 -3.68
CA ARG A 236 14.93 40.84 -4.10
C ARG A 236 15.64 40.15 -2.92
N ILE A 237 15.04 40.20 -1.73
CA ILE A 237 15.59 39.62 -0.51
C ILE A 237 15.53 38.09 -0.57
N TYR A 238 16.59 37.42 -0.12
CA TYR A 238 16.65 35.96 -0.01
C TYR A 238 17.42 35.51 1.23
N GLU A 239 17.11 34.30 1.71
CA GLU A 239 17.75 33.69 2.89
C GLU A 239 18.79 32.64 2.46
N GLY A 240 19.94 32.58 3.13
CA GLY A 240 20.96 31.56 2.93
C GLY A 240 21.47 31.00 4.26
N ARG A 241 21.83 29.71 4.24
CA ARG A 241 22.42 29.01 5.39
C ARG A 241 23.91 28.85 5.19
N TYR A 242 24.69 29.12 6.23
CA TYR A 242 26.13 28.87 6.25
C TYR A 242 26.46 27.40 5.95
N HIS A 243 27.48 27.15 5.14
CA HIS A 243 28.01 25.82 4.85
C HIS A 243 29.54 25.84 4.83
N ASP A 244 30.16 24.88 5.51
CA ASP A 244 31.57 24.53 5.34
C ASP A 244 31.66 23.18 4.61
N GLY A 245 31.98 23.23 3.32
CA GLY A 245 32.00 22.04 2.46
C GLY A 245 30.61 21.39 2.33
N SER A 246 30.40 20.21 2.91
CA SER A 246 29.12 19.49 2.88
C SER A 246 28.33 19.57 4.19
N ASN A 247 28.85 20.23 5.23
CA ASN A 247 28.23 20.25 6.55
C ASN A 247 27.83 21.68 6.97
N PRO A 248 26.55 21.95 7.18
CA PRO A 248 26.05 23.23 7.70
C PRO A 248 26.12 23.32 9.23
N ARG A 249 26.32 22.20 9.92
CA ARG A 249 26.24 22.13 11.39
C ARG A 249 27.56 22.51 12.04
N ILE A 250 27.50 23.55 12.86
CA ILE A 250 28.62 24.06 13.65
C ILE A 250 28.56 23.42 15.05
N LYS A 251 29.71 23.00 15.59
CA LYS A 251 29.75 22.21 16.82
C LYS A 251 29.64 23.02 18.11
N THR A 252 29.95 24.31 18.07
CA THR A 252 30.03 25.16 19.28
C THR A 252 29.40 26.52 19.05
N ALA A 253 28.81 27.09 20.11
CA ALA A 253 28.27 28.45 20.09
C ALA A 253 29.32 29.50 19.68
N ASP A 254 30.54 29.41 20.23
CA ASP A 254 31.61 30.39 19.98
C ASP A 254 31.98 30.46 18.49
N GLN A 255 32.09 29.30 17.82
CA GLN A 255 32.32 29.25 16.37
C GLN A 255 31.18 29.90 15.58
N ALA A 256 29.92 29.63 15.97
CA ALA A 256 28.77 30.23 15.32
C ALA A 256 28.71 31.75 15.53
N SER A 257 29.00 32.22 16.74
CA SER A 257 29.07 33.65 17.06
C SER A 257 30.21 34.36 16.34
N ALA A 258 31.35 33.71 16.14
CA ALA A 258 32.44 34.25 15.33
C ALA A 258 32.03 34.45 13.87
N ILE A 259 31.33 33.48 13.26
CA ILE A 259 30.81 33.60 11.89
C ILE A 259 29.80 34.74 11.80
N VAL A 260 28.89 34.87 12.77
CA VAL A 260 27.92 35.98 12.82
C VAL A 260 28.64 37.33 12.87
N ALA A 261 29.63 37.48 13.75
CA ALA A 261 30.39 38.72 13.91
C ALA A 261 31.19 39.09 12.65
N ASP A 262 31.78 38.11 11.96
CA ASP A 262 32.50 38.32 10.70
C ASP A 262 31.58 38.78 9.56
N CYS A 263 30.31 38.38 9.58
CA CYS A 263 29.35 38.66 8.52
C CYS A 263 28.46 39.89 8.79
N GLU A 264 28.36 40.35 10.05
CA GLU A 264 27.44 41.42 10.43
C GLU A 264 27.80 42.73 9.71
N ARG A 265 26.79 43.36 9.08
CA ARG A 265 26.93 44.59 8.27
C ARG A 265 27.97 44.51 7.14
N GLN A 266 28.29 43.32 6.66
CA GLN A 266 29.13 43.13 5.49
C GLN A 266 28.32 43.10 4.20
N THR A 267 29.02 43.23 3.07
CA THR A 267 28.49 42.96 1.73
C THR A 267 29.11 41.67 1.23
N GLY A 268 28.27 40.74 0.80
CA GLY A 268 28.68 39.51 0.13
C GLY A 268 28.63 39.62 -1.39
N GLU A 269 29.13 38.59 -2.06
CA GLU A 269 29.07 38.42 -3.51
C GLU A 269 28.44 37.06 -3.86
N ILE A 270 27.55 37.04 -4.85
CA ILE A 270 27.03 35.80 -5.43
C ILE A 270 28.12 35.14 -6.28
N THR A 271 28.93 34.32 -5.64
CA THR A 271 30.05 33.61 -6.27
C THR A 271 29.60 32.49 -7.21
N LYS A 272 28.45 31.88 -6.92
CA LYS A 272 27.89 30.76 -7.69
C LYS A 272 26.38 30.89 -7.84
N LEU A 273 25.88 30.63 -9.05
CA LEU A 273 24.45 30.55 -9.35
C LEU A 273 24.26 29.45 -10.40
N GLU A 274 23.58 28.38 -10.02
CA GLU A 274 23.28 27.23 -10.88
C GLU A 274 21.78 27.00 -10.91
N THR A 275 21.22 26.86 -12.11
CA THR A 275 19.84 26.43 -12.31
C THR A 275 19.82 25.05 -12.97
N SER A 276 18.86 24.22 -12.57
CA SER A 276 18.68 22.90 -13.16
C SER A 276 17.19 22.56 -13.22
N GLU A 277 16.75 21.98 -14.33
CA GLU A 277 15.40 21.46 -14.42
C GLU A 277 15.33 20.05 -13.82
N ARG A 278 14.37 19.86 -12.91
CA ARG A 278 14.01 18.56 -12.35
C ARG A 278 12.64 18.15 -12.86
N LYS A 279 12.60 17.01 -13.55
CA LYS A 279 11.35 16.38 -14.00
C LYS A 279 10.90 15.35 -12.98
N GLU A 280 9.68 15.52 -12.47
CA GLU A 280 9.02 14.58 -11.59
C GLU A 280 7.89 13.88 -12.33
N ARG A 281 8.09 12.58 -12.58
CA ARG A 281 7.07 11.75 -13.21
C ARG A 281 5.90 11.48 -12.25
N ALA A 282 4.71 11.31 -12.82
CA ALA A 282 3.55 10.85 -12.06
C ALA A 282 3.86 9.54 -11.31
N PRO A 283 3.45 9.40 -10.03
CA PRO A 283 3.52 8.13 -9.34
C PRO A 283 2.67 7.08 -10.06
N MET A 284 3.14 5.84 -10.08
CA MET A 284 2.42 4.72 -10.73
C MET A 284 1.05 4.50 -10.10
N LEU A 285 0.18 3.79 -10.81
CA LEU A 285 -1.14 3.35 -10.32
C LEU A 285 -1.02 2.64 -8.96
N TYR A 286 -2.12 2.61 -8.22
CA TYR A 286 -2.13 2.02 -6.88
C TYR A 286 -2.13 0.51 -6.93
N ASP A 287 -1.28 -0.07 -6.10
CA ASP A 287 -1.56 -1.33 -5.43
C ASP A 287 -2.16 -1.03 -4.04
N LEU A 288 -2.51 -2.07 -3.28
CA LEU A 288 -3.08 -1.88 -1.94
C LEU A 288 -2.13 -1.16 -0.98
N THR A 289 -0.82 -1.44 -1.04
CA THR A 289 0.16 -0.91 -0.08
C THR A 289 0.37 0.60 -0.28
N SER A 290 0.54 1.03 -1.53
CA SER A 290 0.66 2.44 -1.89
C SER A 290 -0.63 3.23 -1.62
N LEU A 291 -1.80 2.62 -1.85
CA LEU A 291 -3.08 3.24 -1.48
C LEU A 291 -3.20 3.43 0.04
N GLN A 292 -2.84 2.42 0.83
CA GLN A 292 -2.81 2.49 2.29
C GLN A 292 -1.84 3.56 2.79
N ARG A 293 -0.65 3.66 2.20
CA ARG A 293 0.36 4.67 2.55
C ARG A 293 -0.12 6.09 2.27
N ASP A 294 -0.74 6.33 1.12
CA ASP A 294 -1.25 7.66 0.74
C ASP A 294 -2.47 8.05 1.59
N ALA A 295 -3.40 7.12 1.84
CA ALA A 295 -4.53 7.34 2.72
C ALA A 295 -4.12 7.59 4.18
N ASN A 296 -3.09 6.89 4.68
CA ASN A 296 -2.54 7.16 5.99
C ASN A 296 -1.89 8.56 6.07
N SER A 297 -1.12 8.94 5.05
CA SER A 297 -0.48 10.26 5.01
C SER A 297 -1.49 11.40 5.02
N ARG A 298 -2.49 11.31 4.13
CA ARG A 298 -3.48 12.37 3.88
C ARG A 298 -4.58 12.42 4.93
N TYR A 299 -5.06 11.26 5.39
CA TYR A 299 -6.26 11.18 6.24
C TYR A 299 -6.04 10.48 7.58
N GLY A 300 -4.82 10.01 7.88
CA GLY A 300 -4.54 9.26 9.10
C GLY A 300 -5.23 7.89 9.15
N PHE A 301 -5.66 7.35 8.01
CA PHE A 301 -6.34 6.05 7.97
C PHE A 301 -5.39 4.92 8.38
N ALA A 302 -5.85 4.06 9.28
CA ALA A 302 -5.23 2.76 9.49
C ALA A 302 -5.37 1.91 8.21
N ALA A 303 -4.40 1.01 7.97
CA ALA A 303 -4.34 0.15 6.79
C ALA A 303 -5.62 -0.68 6.62
N ARG A 304 -6.21 -1.17 7.73
CA ARG A 304 -7.48 -1.90 7.76
C ARG A 304 -8.66 -1.04 7.31
N ARG A 305 -8.71 0.24 7.72
CA ARG A 305 -9.78 1.17 7.35
C ARG A 305 -9.76 1.45 5.84
N THR A 306 -8.57 1.68 5.28
CA THR A 306 -8.39 1.86 3.83
C THR A 306 -8.83 0.61 3.05
N LEU A 307 -8.42 -0.59 3.47
CA LEU A 307 -8.84 -1.84 2.82
C LEU A 307 -10.36 -2.03 2.90
N ALA A 308 -10.99 -1.74 4.04
CA ALA A 308 -12.44 -1.86 4.18
C ALA A 308 -13.21 -0.94 3.22
N ALA A 309 -12.77 0.31 3.06
CA ALA A 309 -13.37 1.25 2.10
C ALA A 309 -13.13 0.81 0.64
N ALA A 310 -11.91 0.39 0.30
CA ALA A 310 -11.60 -0.14 -1.03
C ALA A 310 -12.43 -1.40 -1.37
N GLN A 311 -12.66 -2.27 -0.39
CA GLN A 311 -13.49 -3.48 -0.55
C GLN A 311 -14.95 -3.12 -0.82
N ARG A 312 -15.53 -2.11 -0.14
CA ARG A 312 -16.89 -1.62 -0.46
C ARG A 312 -16.95 -1.00 -1.85
N LEU A 313 -15.94 -0.22 -2.24
CA LEU A 313 -15.85 0.37 -3.58
C LEU A 313 -15.81 -0.68 -4.69
N TYR A 314 -15.21 -1.86 -4.41
CA TYR A 314 -15.17 -2.99 -5.32
C TYR A 314 -16.47 -3.82 -5.33
N GLU A 315 -16.93 -4.28 -4.17
CA GLU A 315 -18.03 -5.25 -4.07
C GLU A 315 -19.42 -4.58 -4.10
N GLU A 316 -19.59 -3.46 -3.40
CA GLU A 316 -20.89 -2.80 -3.22
C GLU A 316 -21.14 -1.75 -4.30
N HIS A 317 -20.18 -0.83 -4.46
CA HIS A 317 -20.32 0.30 -5.40
C HIS A 317 -19.91 -0.04 -6.83
N LYS A 318 -19.15 -1.14 -7.01
CA LYS A 318 -18.59 -1.58 -8.30
C LYS A 318 -17.82 -0.48 -9.04
N ALA A 319 -17.26 0.46 -8.29
CA ALA A 319 -16.63 1.68 -8.79
C ALA A 319 -15.12 1.54 -8.93
N LEU A 320 -14.50 0.63 -8.18
CA LEU A 320 -13.08 0.29 -8.29
C LEU A 320 -12.90 -1.19 -8.62
N THR A 321 -11.74 -1.52 -9.17
CA THR A 321 -11.29 -2.90 -9.44
C THR A 321 -10.72 -3.57 -8.19
N TYR A 322 -10.34 -4.84 -8.30
CA TYR A 322 -9.97 -5.66 -7.14
C TYR A 322 -8.89 -5.01 -6.24
N PRO A 323 -9.19 -4.74 -4.96
CA PRO A 323 -8.35 -3.87 -4.14
C PRO A 323 -7.20 -4.58 -3.42
N ARG A 324 -7.09 -5.92 -3.48
CA ARG A 324 -6.01 -6.67 -2.81
C ARG A 324 -4.88 -7.08 -3.74
N THR A 325 -4.69 -6.31 -4.80
CA THR A 325 -3.60 -6.45 -5.75
C THR A 325 -2.27 -5.93 -5.20
N ASN A 326 -1.17 -6.55 -5.66
CA ASN A 326 0.21 -6.05 -5.50
C ASN A 326 0.74 -5.41 -6.80
N SER A 327 -0.01 -5.44 -7.90
CA SER A 327 0.43 -4.86 -9.16
C SER A 327 0.09 -3.38 -9.23
N ARG A 328 0.98 -2.64 -9.89
CA ARG A 328 0.81 -1.22 -10.25
C ARG A 328 0.70 -1.02 -11.76
N TYR A 329 0.46 -2.12 -12.49
CA TYR A 329 0.39 -2.20 -13.95
C TYR A 329 -0.99 -2.64 -14.41
N LEU A 330 -1.30 -2.32 -15.66
CA LEU A 330 -2.43 -2.78 -16.45
C LEU A 330 -1.93 -3.73 -17.54
N THR A 331 -2.82 -4.56 -18.06
CA THR A 331 -2.57 -5.42 -19.22
C THR A 331 -2.92 -4.70 -20.53
N ARG A 332 -2.42 -5.19 -21.67
CA ARG A 332 -2.63 -4.55 -22.99
C ARG A 332 -4.08 -4.57 -23.44
N ASP A 333 -4.84 -5.60 -23.11
CA ASP A 333 -6.26 -5.73 -23.41
C ASP A 333 -7.12 -4.67 -22.70
N MET A 334 -6.64 -4.11 -21.59
CA MET A 334 -7.33 -3.03 -20.87
C MET A 334 -7.15 -1.65 -21.48
N VAL A 335 -6.25 -1.47 -22.46
CA VAL A 335 -5.94 -0.15 -23.04
C VAL A 335 -7.17 0.49 -23.66
N SER A 336 -8.02 -0.30 -24.31
CA SER A 336 -9.28 0.18 -24.89
C SER A 336 -10.28 0.68 -23.85
N GLU A 337 -10.12 0.32 -22.57
CA GLU A 337 -11.02 0.74 -21.50
C GLU A 337 -10.66 2.11 -20.90
N ILE A 338 -9.42 2.59 -21.08
CA ILE A 338 -8.92 3.81 -20.43
C ILE A 338 -9.74 5.06 -20.83
N LYS A 339 -9.97 5.28 -22.13
CA LYS A 339 -10.77 6.42 -22.61
C LYS A 339 -12.24 6.32 -22.19
N PRO A 340 -12.92 5.15 -22.28
CA PRO A 340 -14.24 4.95 -21.67
C PRO A 340 -14.31 5.32 -20.19
N ILE A 341 -13.35 4.87 -19.37
CA ILE A 341 -13.29 5.22 -17.94
C ILE A 341 -13.13 6.73 -17.75
N ALA A 342 -12.19 7.36 -18.47
CA ALA A 342 -12.02 8.82 -18.42
C ALA A 342 -13.29 9.58 -18.84
N ARG A 343 -14.05 9.07 -19.82
CA ARG A 343 -15.32 9.66 -20.25
C ARG A 343 -16.38 9.60 -19.16
N LEU A 344 -16.49 8.47 -18.46
CA LEU A 344 -17.37 8.33 -17.30
C LEU A 344 -16.99 9.33 -16.18
N LEU A 345 -15.70 9.47 -15.90
CA LEU A 345 -15.19 10.37 -14.87
C LEU A 345 -15.38 11.85 -15.21
N ARG A 346 -15.39 12.23 -16.51
CA ARG A 346 -15.64 13.60 -16.96
C ARG A 346 -17.00 14.14 -16.50
N GLY A 347 -17.99 13.27 -16.28
CA GLY A 347 -19.31 13.64 -15.75
C GLY A 347 -19.29 14.12 -14.29
N GLN A 348 -18.17 13.99 -13.59
CA GLN A 348 -17.99 14.44 -12.21
C GLN A 348 -17.16 15.74 -12.22
N PRO A 349 -17.68 16.87 -11.69
CA PRO A 349 -17.04 18.18 -11.76
C PRO A 349 -15.57 18.18 -11.31
N GLU A 350 -15.27 17.45 -10.23
CA GLU A 350 -13.95 17.37 -9.60
C GLU A 350 -12.87 16.76 -10.50
N TYR A 351 -13.27 16.00 -11.52
CA TYR A 351 -12.38 15.28 -12.42
C TYR A 351 -12.51 15.73 -13.88
N SER A 352 -13.41 16.67 -14.18
CA SER A 352 -13.77 17.05 -15.54
C SER A 352 -12.58 17.55 -16.36
N GLN A 353 -11.75 18.42 -15.78
CA GLN A 353 -10.57 18.97 -16.45
C GLN A 353 -9.52 17.89 -16.76
N ALA A 354 -9.11 17.13 -15.74
CA ALA A 354 -8.13 16.06 -15.88
C ALA A 354 -8.62 14.96 -16.84
N SER A 355 -9.90 14.62 -16.79
CA SER A 355 -10.51 13.66 -17.72
C SER A 355 -10.56 14.21 -19.15
N GLY A 356 -10.88 15.51 -19.29
CA GLY A 356 -10.86 16.21 -20.58
C GLY A 356 -9.48 16.16 -21.25
N TYR A 357 -8.41 16.35 -20.48
CA TYR A 357 -7.04 16.19 -20.97
C TYR A 357 -6.79 14.78 -21.52
N VAL A 358 -7.09 13.73 -20.73
CA VAL A 358 -6.89 12.33 -21.14
C VAL A 358 -7.68 11.98 -22.40
N LEU A 359 -8.91 12.49 -22.53
CA LEU A 359 -9.75 12.25 -23.71
C LEU A 359 -9.24 12.97 -24.96
N GLY A 360 -8.59 14.13 -24.78
CA GLY A 360 -8.00 14.92 -25.86
C GLY A 360 -6.65 14.39 -26.37
N LEU A 361 -6.03 13.42 -25.69
CA LEU A 361 -4.80 12.78 -26.17
C LEU A 361 -5.10 11.88 -27.37
N ASP A 362 -4.43 12.10 -28.49
CA ASP A 362 -4.47 11.19 -29.65
C ASP A 362 -3.87 9.83 -29.29
N VAL A 363 -2.71 9.84 -28.62
CA VAL A 363 -1.99 8.65 -28.15
C VAL A 363 -1.78 8.74 -26.64
N LEU A 364 -2.17 7.69 -25.92
CA LEU A 364 -1.96 7.59 -24.47
C LEU A 364 -0.50 7.23 -24.14
N PRO A 365 0.13 7.82 -23.11
CA PRO A 365 1.48 7.46 -22.67
C PRO A 365 1.44 6.18 -21.80
N LEU A 366 1.43 5.01 -22.45
CA LEU A 366 1.16 3.72 -21.78
C LEU A 366 2.39 3.02 -21.20
N ALA A 367 3.60 3.32 -21.70
CA ALA A 367 4.80 2.51 -21.48
C ALA A 367 5.17 2.27 -20.00
N ARG A 368 4.75 3.17 -19.10
CA ARG A 368 5.02 3.02 -17.66
C ARG A 368 3.99 2.17 -16.94
N VAL A 369 2.74 2.17 -17.39
CA VAL A 369 1.62 1.59 -16.64
C VAL A 369 1.03 0.36 -17.31
N VAL A 370 1.39 0.05 -18.55
CA VAL A 370 0.93 -1.16 -19.25
C VAL A 370 2.10 -2.14 -19.42
N ASN A 371 2.03 -3.28 -18.75
CA ASN A 371 3.00 -4.37 -18.89
C ASN A 371 2.39 -5.70 -18.38
N ASP A 372 2.05 -6.60 -19.29
CA ASP A 372 1.42 -7.90 -18.96
C ASP A 372 2.30 -8.75 -18.05
N GLU A 373 3.63 -8.72 -18.21
CA GLU A 373 4.58 -9.51 -17.41
C GLU A 373 4.66 -9.05 -15.95
N LYS A 374 4.23 -7.83 -15.67
CA LYS A 374 4.19 -7.24 -14.32
C LYS A 374 2.79 -7.30 -13.69
N VAL A 375 1.84 -7.93 -14.37
CA VAL A 375 0.52 -8.27 -13.83
C VAL A 375 0.56 -9.74 -13.41
N THR A 376 0.31 -9.99 -12.12
CA THR A 376 0.24 -11.36 -11.58
C THR A 376 -1.21 -11.83 -11.58
N ASP A 377 -1.82 -12.03 -10.41
CA ASP A 377 -3.21 -12.45 -10.29
C ASP A 377 -4.18 -11.31 -10.67
N HIS A 378 -3.77 -10.06 -10.40
CA HIS A 378 -4.55 -8.85 -10.62
C HIS A 378 -3.70 -7.69 -11.11
N HIS A 379 -4.33 -6.79 -11.87
CA HIS A 379 -3.76 -5.50 -12.29
C HIS A 379 -3.92 -4.45 -11.18
N ALA A 380 -3.51 -3.21 -11.44
CA ALA A 380 -3.60 -2.09 -10.50
C ALA A 380 -5.03 -1.70 -10.11
N ILE A 381 -5.20 -1.08 -8.94
CA ILE A 381 -6.48 -0.54 -8.48
C ILE A 381 -6.81 0.72 -9.29
N ILE A 382 -7.78 0.60 -10.19
CA ILE A 382 -8.31 1.67 -11.03
C ILE A 382 -9.84 1.77 -10.93
N PRO A 383 -10.45 2.88 -11.35
CA PRO A 383 -11.90 2.98 -11.53
C PRO A 383 -12.40 2.00 -12.60
N THR A 384 -13.62 1.48 -12.45
CA THR A 384 -14.19 0.54 -13.43
C THR A 384 -14.85 1.27 -14.61
N ARG A 385 -15.22 0.50 -15.65
CA ARG A 385 -16.05 0.96 -16.76
C ARG A 385 -17.56 0.74 -16.52
N ALA A 386 -18.00 0.73 -15.26
CA ALA A 386 -19.42 0.59 -14.94
C ALA A 386 -20.27 1.70 -15.59
N GLU A 387 -21.56 1.47 -15.80
CA GLU A 387 -22.47 2.48 -16.39
C GLU A 387 -22.46 3.80 -15.59
N ARG A 388 -22.31 3.71 -14.26
CA ARG A 388 -22.22 4.85 -13.34
C ARG A 388 -21.44 4.47 -12.09
N HIS A 389 -20.63 5.40 -11.57
CA HIS A 389 -20.11 5.32 -10.20
C HIS A 389 -21.09 6.01 -9.22
N PRO A 390 -21.66 5.29 -8.24
CA PRO A 390 -22.69 5.83 -7.36
C PRO A 390 -22.10 6.67 -6.20
N VAL A 391 -21.39 7.75 -6.54
CA VAL A 391 -20.70 8.63 -5.58
C VAL A 391 -21.65 9.21 -4.51
N ASP A 392 -22.92 9.40 -4.87
CA ASP A 392 -23.99 9.82 -3.95
C ASP A 392 -24.23 8.82 -2.81
N LYS A 393 -24.03 7.52 -3.05
CA LYS A 393 -24.20 6.44 -2.06
C LYS A 393 -22.95 6.14 -1.24
N MET A 394 -21.80 6.68 -1.63
CA MET A 394 -20.53 6.47 -0.93
C MET A 394 -20.49 7.26 0.37
N ASN A 395 -20.08 6.61 1.47
CA ASN A 395 -19.76 7.30 2.72
C ASN A 395 -18.45 8.10 2.59
N GLN A 396 -18.08 8.86 3.63
CA GLN A 396 -16.90 9.74 3.57
C GLN A 396 -15.59 8.97 3.33
N ASP A 397 -15.41 7.79 3.91
CA ASP A 397 -14.21 6.98 3.73
C ASP A 397 -14.12 6.44 2.29
N ASP A 398 -15.25 5.95 1.78
CA ASP A 398 -15.36 5.45 0.41
C ASP A 398 -15.07 6.58 -0.59
N ARG A 399 -15.62 7.78 -0.38
CA ARG A 399 -15.33 8.95 -1.23
C ARG A 399 -13.86 9.35 -1.22
N ARG A 400 -13.21 9.34 -0.06
CA ARG A 400 -11.78 9.66 0.07
C ARG A 400 -10.90 8.65 -0.66
N ILE A 401 -11.16 7.36 -0.50
CA ILE A 401 -10.40 6.31 -1.20
C ILE A 401 -10.67 6.33 -2.71
N TYR A 402 -11.92 6.56 -3.12
CA TYR A 402 -12.29 6.70 -4.52
C TYR A 402 -11.58 7.91 -5.16
N ASP A 403 -11.56 9.08 -4.53
CA ASP A 403 -10.87 10.28 -5.02
C ASP A 403 -9.37 10.05 -5.21
N LEU A 404 -8.70 9.39 -4.24
CA LEU A 404 -7.29 9.03 -4.40
C LEU A 404 -7.07 8.22 -5.67
N VAL A 405 -7.84 7.14 -5.84
CA VAL A 405 -7.67 6.20 -6.96
C VAL A 405 -7.99 6.86 -8.30
N VAL A 406 -9.07 7.65 -8.38
CA VAL A 406 -9.44 8.39 -9.60
C VAL A 406 -8.38 9.40 -9.99
N ARG A 407 -7.91 10.23 -9.05
CA ARG A 407 -6.85 11.22 -9.34
C ARG A 407 -5.56 10.55 -9.77
N ARG A 408 -5.17 9.45 -9.12
CA ARG A 408 -3.97 8.68 -9.51
C ARG A 408 -4.11 8.10 -10.91
N PHE A 409 -5.28 7.55 -11.25
CA PHE A 409 -5.57 7.02 -12.57
C PHE A 409 -5.49 8.08 -13.67
N LEU A 410 -6.01 9.29 -13.44
CA LEU A 410 -5.91 10.37 -14.42
C LEU A 410 -4.49 10.96 -14.51
N ALA A 411 -3.81 11.10 -13.36
CA ALA A 411 -2.48 11.69 -13.25
C ALA A 411 -1.40 10.92 -14.04
N VAL A 412 -1.48 9.59 -14.14
CA VAL A 412 -0.46 8.80 -14.86
C VAL A 412 -0.38 9.10 -16.35
N PHE A 413 -1.40 9.72 -16.93
CA PHE A 413 -1.44 10.11 -18.35
C PHE A 413 -1.05 11.57 -18.60
N HIS A 414 -0.83 12.36 -17.54
CA HIS A 414 -0.41 13.76 -17.64
C HIS A 414 1.11 13.84 -17.77
N PRO A 415 1.65 14.96 -18.32
CA PRO A 415 3.08 15.14 -18.45
C PRO A 415 3.75 15.25 -17.08
N ASP A 416 5.08 15.06 -17.08
CA ASP A 416 5.91 15.24 -15.89
C ASP A 416 5.70 16.65 -15.32
N ALA A 417 5.70 16.76 -14.00
CA ALA A 417 5.87 18.05 -13.35
C ALA A 417 7.32 18.50 -13.56
N VAL A 418 7.53 19.76 -13.92
CA VAL A 418 8.87 20.32 -14.17
C VAL A 418 9.09 21.47 -13.22
N SER A 419 10.12 21.36 -12.39
CA SER A 419 10.56 22.43 -11.50
C SER A 419 11.96 22.89 -11.89
N GLU A 420 12.20 24.19 -11.82
CA GLU A 420 13.55 24.75 -11.84
C GLU A 420 14.07 24.82 -10.40
N ASN A 421 15.18 24.13 -10.15
CA ASN A 421 15.91 24.20 -8.89
C ASN A 421 17.10 25.13 -9.07
N THR A 422 17.16 26.18 -8.27
CA THR A 422 18.24 27.16 -8.26
C THR A 422 19.09 26.97 -7.01
N ARG A 423 20.41 26.91 -7.16
CA ARG A 423 21.37 26.91 -6.06
C ARG A 423 22.24 28.16 -6.17
N VAL A 424 22.28 28.94 -5.09
CA VAL A 424 23.08 30.15 -5.00
C VAL A 424 24.10 29.96 -3.88
N GLU A 425 25.35 30.37 -4.12
CA GLU A 425 26.37 30.50 -3.07
C GLU A 425 26.82 31.96 -2.97
N THR A 426 26.52 32.56 -1.82
CA THR A 426 26.89 33.94 -1.48
C THR A 426 28.05 33.90 -0.50
N SER A 427 29.18 34.47 -0.90
CA SER A 427 30.37 34.55 -0.05
C SER A 427 30.39 35.88 0.68
N VAL A 428 30.55 35.83 2.01
CA VAL A 428 30.67 37.00 2.89
C VAL A 428 31.93 36.81 3.73
N ALA A 429 32.88 37.75 3.65
CA ALA A 429 34.20 37.58 4.22
C ALA A 429 34.84 36.23 3.78
N ALA A 430 35.12 35.33 4.71
CA ALA A 430 35.63 33.97 4.44
C ALA A 430 34.55 32.88 4.41
N HIS A 431 33.28 33.24 4.61
CA HIS A 431 32.17 32.32 4.87
C HIS A 431 31.24 32.20 3.66
N VAL A 432 30.76 30.99 3.38
CA VAL A 432 29.87 30.71 2.26
C VAL A 432 28.47 30.38 2.76
N PHE A 433 27.47 31.07 2.22
CA PHE A 433 26.07 30.81 2.47
C PHE A 433 25.42 30.20 1.25
N ARG A 434 24.63 29.14 1.45
CA ARG A 434 23.89 28.44 0.40
C ARG A 434 22.41 28.76 0.49
N THR A 435 21.84 29.08 -0.66
CA THR A 435 20.42 29.36 -0.82
C THR A 435 19.85 28.41 -1.87
N ARG A 436 18.66 27.86 -1.57
CA ARG A 436 17.91 26.97 -2.47
C ARG A 436 16.63 27.64 -2.94
N GLY A 437 16.52 27.75 -4.26
CA GLY A 437 15.34 28.19 -4.96
C GLY A 437 14.62 27.03 -5.62
N LYS A 438 13.29 27.07 -5.61
CA LYS A 438 12.48 26.16 -6.43
C LYS A 438 11.31 26.89 -7.05
N LEU A 439 11.10 26.68 -8.34
CA LEU A 439 9.99 27.23 -9.10
C LEU A 439 9.32 26.14 -9.93
N LEU A 440 8.01 25.96 -9.75
CA LEU A 440 7.24 25.01 -10.56
C LEU A 440 6.93 25.62 -11.94
N LEU A 441 7.64 25.19 -12.97
CA LEU A 441 7.46 25.66 -14.34
C LEU A 441 6.24 25.02 -15.01
N VAL A 442 6.09 23.71 -14.83
CA VAL A 442 4.98 22.92 -15.39
C VAL A 442 4.40 22.06 -14.28
N ALA A 443 3.14 22.31 -13.90
CA ALA A 443 2.48 21.50 -12.89
C ALA A 443 2.30 20.03 -13.33
N GLY A 444 2.08 19.80 -14.63
CA GLY A 444 1.92 18.46 -15.19
C GLY A 444 0.87 17.65 -14.45
N TRP A 445 1.21 16.44 -14.04
CA TRP A 445 0.33 15.57 -13.26
C TRP A 445 -0.12 16.14 -11.90
N ARG A 446 0.63 17.08 -11.30
CA ARG A 446 0.26 17.72 -10.02
C ARG A 446 -1.00 18.58 -10.15
N SER A 447 -1.32 19.06 -11.36
CA SER A 447 -2.58 19.77 -11.65
C SER A 447 -3.83 18.94 -11.38
N VAL A 448 -3.74 17.61 -11.50
CA VAL A 448 -4.84 16.69 -11.14
C VAL A 448 -5.15 16.73 -9.64
N TYR A 449 -4.21 17.20 -8.82
CA TYR A 449 -4.36 17.39 -7.38
C TYR A 449 -4.65 18.85 -6.99
N GLY A 450 -4.86 19.74 -7.97
CA GLY A 450 -5.17 21.15 -7.73
C GLY A 450 -3.94 22.05 -7.58
N GLU A 451 -2.72 21.52 -7.76
CA GLU A 451 -1.50 22.32 -7.76
C GLU A 451 -1.34 23.03 -9.12
N THR A 452 -1.17 24.34 -9.10
CA THR A 452 -0.94 25.18 -10.30
C THR A 452 0.52 25.65 -10.36
N ALA A 453 0.95 26.27 -11.46
CA ALA A 453 2.30 26.85 -11.53
C ALA A 453 2.53 27.97 -10.50
N ASP A 454 1.45 28.64 -10.08
CA ASP A 454 1.47 29.63 -9.00
C ASP A 454 1.36 29.00 -7.60
N PHE A 455 1.31 27.66 -7.50
CA PHE A 455 1.31 26.96 -6.22
C PHE A 455 2.67 27.10 -5.55
N ASP A 456 2.67 27.78 -4.40
CA ASP A 456 3.87 28.05 -3.63
C ASP A 456 4.29 26.80 -2.81
N ASP A 457 4.93 25.83 -3.49
CA ASP A 457 5.56 24.64 -2.86
C ASP A 457 6.92 25.01 -2.23
N THR A 458 7.01 26.16 -1.55
CA THR A 458 8.24 26.70 -0.94
C THR A 458 8.21 26.69 0.59
N GLY A 459 7.37 25.82 1.17
CA GLY A 459 7.29 25.61 2.62
C GLY A 459 8.28 24.57 3.17
N GLY A 460 9.14 24.01 2.32
CA GLY A 460 10.08 22.96 2.69
C GLY A 460 11.29 23.52 3.44
N GLU A 461 11.26 23.50 4.77
CA GLU A 461 12.47 23.73 5.58
C GLU A 461 13.23 22.41 5.74
N ASP A 462 14.49 22.41 5.29
CA ASP A 462 15.43 21.32 5.57
C ASP A 462 16.33 21.72 6.75
N GLU A 463 16.58 20.80 7.68
CA GLU A 463 17.40 21.08 8.87
C GLU A 463 18.84 21.43 8.50
N ASP A 464 19.35 20.96 7.36
CA ASP A 464 20.73 21.16 6.90
C ASP A 464 20.82 22.15 5.74
N GLU A 465 19.90 22.08 4.78
CA GLU A 465 19.98 22.89 3.57
C GLU A 465 19.15 24.20 3.60
N GLY A 466 18.55 24.54 4.76
CA GLY A 466 17.80 25.79 4.94
C GLY A 466 16.42 25.77 4.30
N ARG A 467 15.79 26.94 4.20
CA ARG A 467 14.46 27.09 3.61
C ARG A 467 14.53 27.03 2.08
N GLU A 468 13.75 26.15 1.47
CA GLU A 468 13.45 26.22 0.03
C GLU A 468 12.54 27.42 -0.22
N GLN A 469 12.92 28.34 -1.13
CA GLN A 469 12.18 29.59 -1.34
C GLN A 469 11.97 29.87 -2.84
N ARG A 470 11.06 30.78 -3.16
CA ARG A 470 11.01 31.33 -4.52
C ARG A 470 12.06 32.43 -4.61
N LEU A 471 13.07 32.24 -5.47
CA LEU A 471 14.11 33.24 -5.62
C LEU A 471 13.70 34.32 -6.61
N PRO A 472 14.07 35.59 -6.35
CA PRO A 472 14.05 36.62 -7.38
C PRO A 472 15.06 36.26 -8.47
N LYS A 473 15.01 36.99 -9.59
CA LYS A 473 16.10 36.92 -10.56
C LYS A 473 17.38 37.41 -9.88
N LEU A 474 18.44 36.61 -9.90
CA LEU A 474 19.75 36.90 -9.33
C LEU A 474 20.83 36.71 -10.41
N ASN A 475 21.96 37.39 -10.29
CA ASN A 475 23.07 37.23 -11.22
C ASN A 475 24.34 36.82 -10.48
N ARG A 476 25.17 35.99 -11.13
CA ARG A 476 26.52 35.70 -10.62
C ARG A 476 27.37 36.97 -10.65
N GLY A 477 28.15 37.19 -9.60
CA GLY A 477 28.96 38.39 -9.38
C GLY A 477 28.19 39.57 -8.80
N GLU A 478 26.90 39.41 -8.51
CA GLU A 478 26.08 40.45 -7.90
C GLU A 478 26.43 40.60 -6.41
N SER A 479 26.60 41.84 -5.95
CA SER A 479 26.80 42.15 -4.54
C SER A 479 25.47 42.12 -3.77
N ALA A 480 25.49 41.59 -2.56
CA ALA A 480 24.33 41.54 -1.68
C ALA A 480 24.70 41.96 -0.25
N GLU A 481 23.99 42.95 0.30
CA GLU A 481 24.14 43.37 1.69
C GLU A 481 23.58 42.30 2.63
N VAL A 482 24.32 42.03 3.71
CA VAL A 482 23.81 41.21 4.82
C VAL A 482 22.92 42.08 5.69
N ARG A 483 21.60 41.91 5.56
CA ARG A 483 20.62 42.63 6.38
C ARG A 483 20.51 42.06 7.78
N GLU A 484 20.49 40.74 7.88
CA GLU A 484 20.41 40.00 9.13
C GLU A 484 21.31 38.78 9.04
N VAL A 485 21.98 38.43 10.13
CA VAL A 485 22.73 37.18 10.27
C VAL A 485 22.59 36.73 11.72
N ALA A 486 22.18 35.49 11.92
CA ALA A 486 21.91 34.97 13.25
C ALA A 486 22.30 33.49 13.36
N SER A 487 22.88 33.13 14.51
CA SER A 487 23.10 31.74 14.88
C SER A 487 21.90 31.20 15.66
N GLN A 488 21.46 30.00 15.32
CA GLN A 488 20.44 29.27 16.09
C GLN A 488 21.05 27.98 16.65
N GLY A 489 20.98 27.82 17.98
CA GLY A 489 21.27 26.55 18.64
C GLY A 489 20.14 25.55 18.42
N LYS A 490 20.50 24.34 17.99
CA LYS A 490 19.62 23.20 17.75
C LYS A 490 20.20 21.97 18.44
N GLU A 491 19.37 20.94 18.60
CA GLU A 491 19.80 19.62 19.05
C GLU A 491 19.38 18.57 18.04
N THR A 492 20.23 17.57 17.82
CA THR A 492 19.85 16.42 16.99
C THR A 492 18.66 15.70 17.61
N LYS A 493 17.72 15.24 16.78
CA LYS A 493 16.51 14.56 17.25
C LYS A 493 16.65 13.04 17.09
N PRO A 494 16.07 12.23 18.00
CA PRO A 494 16.01 10.80 17.80
C PRO A 494 15.24 10.45 16.52
N PRO A 495 15.47 9.28 15.93
CA PRO A 495 14.71 8.85 14.75
C PRO A 495 13.22 8.79 15.09
N ARG A 496 12.37 9.22 14.14
CA ARG A 496 10.92 9.22 14.36
C ARG A 496 10.41 7.79 14.54
N ARG A 497 9.48 7.58 15.47
CA ARG A 497 8.74 6.32 15.56
C ARG A 497 8.03 6.01 14.25
N HIS A 498 7.84 4.72 13.99
CA HIS A 498 7.10 4.30 12.81
C HIS A 498 5.63 4.68 12.93
N THR A 499 5.09 5.29 11.88
CA THR A 499 3.65 5.29 11.60
C THR A 499 3.28 4.05 10.79
N GLU A 500 1.99 3.72 10.67
CA GLU A 500 1.55 2.65 9.76
C GLU A 500 2.04 2.84 8.32
N ARG A 501 2.09 4.08 7.80
CA ARG A 501 2.68 4.37 6.47
C ARG A 501 4.14 3.91 6.39
N SER A 502 4.95 4.29 7.38
CA SER A 502 6.38 3.96 7.37
C SER A 502 6.63 2.48 7.67
N LEU A 503 5.79 1.84 8.49
CA LEU A 503 5.86 0.42 8.77
C LEU A 503 5.48 -0.40 7.53
N LEU A 504 4.42 -0.04 6.81
CA LEU A 504 4.05 -0.68 5.54
C LEU A 504 5.19 -0.60 4.52
N ALA A 505 5.87 0.56 4.43
CA ALA A 505 7.05 0.72 3.58
C ALA A 505 8.23 -0.16 4.04
N ALA A 506 8.46 -0.26 5.35
CA ALA A 506 9.49 -1.13 5.90
C ALA A 506 9.17 -2.61 5.64
N MET A 507 7.92 -3.04 5.81
CA MET A 507 7.48 -4.40 5.50
C MET A 507 7.67 -4.72 4.01
N GLU A 508 7.33 -3.80 3.12
CA GLU A 508 7.51 -3.95 1.67
C GLU A 508 8.98 -4.10 1.26
N THR A 509 9.87 -3.38 1.94
CA THR A 509 11.31 -3.35 1.60
C THR A 509 12.19 -4.15 2.56
N ALA A 510 11.59 -4.97 3.43
CA ALA A 510 12.29 -5.69 4.50
C ALA A 510 13.39 -6.62 3.99
N GLY A 511 13.31 -7.08 2.73
CA GLY A 511 14.39 -7.84 2.09
C GLY A 511 15.73 -7.09 2.10
N LYS A 512 15.74 -5.75 2.06
CA LYS A 512 16.97 -4.93 2.15
C LYS A 512 17.74 -5.08 3.46
N LEU A 513 17.10 -5.64 4.49
CA LEU A 513 17.72 -5.90 5.79
C LEU A 513 18.34 -7.30 5.88
N VAL A 514 18.28 -8.08 4.80
CA VAL A 514 18.83 -9.43 4.71
C VAL A 514 20.22 -9.34 4.10
N ASP A 515 21.22 -9.82 4.84
CA ASP A 515 22.63 -9.78 4.42
C ASP A 515 22.94 -10.78 3.29
N ASP A 516 22.23 -11.92 3.27
CA ASP A 516 22.38 -12.93 2.23
C ASP A 516 21.72 -12.47 0.92
N GLU A 517 22.51 -12.46 -0.15
CA GLU A 517 22.09 -11.93 -1.46
C GLU A 517 20.98 -12.74 -2.12
N GLU A 518 21.01 -14.07 -1.99
CA GLU A 518 20.01 -14.96 -2.59
C GLU A 518 18.66 -14.78 -1.89
N LEU A 519 18.67 -14.75 -0.55
CA LEU A 519 17.46 -14.49 0.25
C LEU A 519 16.93 -13.06 0.05
N ARG A 520 17.82 -12.08 -0.09
CA ARG A 520 17.47 -10.69 -0.39
C ARG A 520 16.73 -10.56 -1.72
N GLU A 521 17.24 -11.18 -2.77
CA GLU A 521 16.59 -11.18 -4.09
C GLU A 521 15.27 -11.96 -4.06
N ALA A 522 15.17 -13.09 -3.36
CA ALA A 522 13.92 -13.83 -3.17
C ALA A 522 12.82 -13.00 -2.46
N MET A 523 13.20 -12.03 -1.62
CA MET A 523 12.27 -11.16 -0.89
C MET A 523 11.95 -9.84 -1.60
N LYS A 524 12.65 -9.50 -2.69
CA LYS A 524 12.64 -8.16 -3.31
C LYS A 524 11.24 -7.65 -3.68
N ASP A 525 10.40 -8.53 -4.22
CA ASP A 525 9.05 -8.17 -4.70
C ASP A 525 7.93 -8.50 -3.70
N SER A 526 8.26 -9.18 -2.59
CA SER A 526 7.25 -9.67 -1.63
C SER A 526 7.36 -9.01 -0.25
N GLY A 527 8.57 -8.67 0.20
CA GLY A 527 8.83 -8.19 1.55
C GLY A 527 8.31 -9.15 2.63
N ILE A 528 7.89 -8.60 3.77
CA ILE A 528 7.25 -9.33 4.86
C ILE A 528 5.72 -9.20 4.74
N GLY A 529 5.06 -10.35 4.54
CA GLY A 529 3.62 -10.43 4.32
C GLY A 529 3.18 -9.95 2.95
N THR A 530 2.01 -10.39 2.51
CA THR A 530 1.39 -9.93 1.25
C THR A 530 0.56 -8.67 1.48
N PRO A 531 0.27 -7.85 0.45
CA PRO A 531 -0.56 -6.66 0.63
C PRO A 531 -1.91 -6.95 1.32
N ALA A 532 -2.53 -8.10 1.04
CA ALA A 532 -3.76 -8.55 1.68
C ALA A 532 -3.62 -8.86 3.19
N THR A 533 -2.42 -9.14 3.69
CA THR A 533 -2.19 -9.60 5.08
C THR A 533 -1.49 -8.57 5.96
N ARG A 534 -0.72 -7.62 5.40
CA ARG A 534 0.04 -6.62 6.19
C ARG A 534 -0.84 -5.85 7.18
N ALA A 535 -2.01 -5.37 6.74
CA ALA A 535 -2.96 -4.68 7.61
C ALA A 535 -3.44 -5.57 8.77
N ALA A 536 -3.76 -6.83 8.49
CA ALA A 536 -4.20 -7.77 9.53
C ALA A 536 -3.08 -8.08 10.54
N ILE A 537 -1.82 -8.11 10.10
CA ILE A 537 -0.67 -8.32 10.98
C ILE A 537 -0.48 -7.14 11.94
N ILE A 538 -0.59 -5.90 11.45
CA ILE A 538 -0.50 -4.71 12.31
C ILE A 538 -1.60 -4.74 13.37
N GLU A 539 -2.85 -5.02 12.96
CA GLU A 539 -3.97 -5.13 13.92
C GLU A 539 -3.80 -6.31 14.88
N ARG A 540 -3.22 -7.43 14.42
CA ARG A 540 -2.94 -8.58 15.27
C ARG A 540 -1.94 -8.21 16.37
N LEU A 541 -0.85 -7.52 16.02
CA LEU A 541 0.15 -7.07 16.99
C LEU A 541 -0.45 -6.14 18.05
N ILE A 542 -1.38 -5.27 17.65
CA ILE A 542 -2.13 -4.41 18.58
C ILE A 542 -3.08 -5.25 19.45
N GLN A 543 -3.82 -6.18 18.85
CA GLN A 543 -4.79 -7.02 19.56
C GLN A 543 -4.14 -7.91 20.63
N VAL A 544 -2.92 -8.40 20.39
CA VAL A 544 -2.18 -9.22 21.37
C VAL A 544 -1.36 -8.38 22.36
N GLY A 545 -1.47 -7.05 22.31
CA GLY A 545 -0.83 -6.14 23.26
C GLY A 545 0.67 -5.92 23.05
N TYR A 546 1.20 -6.19 21.84
CA TYR A 546 2.59 -5.87 21.51
C TYR A 546 2.78 -4.47 20.95
N LEU A 547 1.70 -3.82 20.53
CA LEU A 547 1.74 -2.49 19.96
C LEU A 547 0.57 -1.65 20.44
N GLU A 548 0.82 -0.37 20.61
CA GLU A 548 -0.21 0.65 20.84
C GLU A 548 -0.12 1.75 19.79
N ARG A 549 -1.26 2.40 19.51
CA ARG A 549 -1.34 3.58 18.66
C ARG A 549 -1.31 4.82 19.54
N ASP A 550 -0.26 5.61 19.43
CA ASP A 550 -0.18 6.95 20.01
C ASP A 550 -0.25 8.00 18.89
N GLY A 551 -1.44 8.56 18.70
CA GLY A 551 -1.75 9.39 17.55
C GLY A 551 -1.50 8.64 16.23
N ARG A 552 -0.49 9.07 15.45
CA ARG A 552 -0.07 8.39 14.21
C ARG A 552 1.08 7.42 14.42
N ALA A 553 1.75 7.46 15.56
CA ALA A 553 2.90 6.61 15.87
C ALA A 553 2.45 5.25 16.40
N LEU A 554 3.27 4.24 16.14
CA LEU A 554 3.18 2.91 16.72
C LEU A 554 4.26 2.79 17.80
N ILE A 555 3.85 2.39 18.99
CA ILE A 555 4.72 2.19 20.16
C ILE A 555 4.74 0.70 20.50
N VAL A 556 5.91 0.18 20.88
CA VAL A 556 6.14 -1.21 21.32
C VAL A 556 6.04 -1.32 22.83
#